data_AF-A0A197JF35-F1
#
_entry.id   AF-A0A197JF35-F1
#
_cell.length_a   1.000
_cell.length_b   1.000
_cell.length_c   1.000
_cell.angle_alpha   90.00
_cell.angle_beta   90.00
_cell.angle_gamma   90.00
#
_symmetry.space_group_name_H-M   'P 1'
#
loop_
_entity.id
_entity.type
_entity.pdbx_description
1 polymer ?
#
loop_
_entity_poly.entity_id
_entity_poly.type
_entity_poly.pdbx_seq_one_letter_code
_entity_poly.pdbx_strand_id
1 'polypeptide(L)'
;MENLIIDIPNSSLSGDGLHNLIWNKVKSDLSNSSIALETLHADTIDLRTSNSSISGSYEAGHIDLNTSNGSISAKLVVHEPRDGRQSSVTTKTSNSGLELHVDATPTGQGLWMDNSTRNGKAIVGCLLGPASRGSYVSVTSANSKVELSLDASQTGQPLEVHTKTSNASIVTSIMVPQDQPFKGLAQTSNSSVTVNLVSYACCLTMCDT
;
A
#
# COMPACT_ATOMS: atom_id res chain seq x y z
N MET A 1 23.99 -4.20 -10.51
CA MET A 1 22.97 -3.58 -9.65
C MET A 1 22.92 -4.37 -8.34
N GLU A 2 22.88 -3.66 -7.23
CA GLU A 2 23.29 -4.21 -5.93
C GLU A 2 22.08 -4.59 -5.06
N ASN A 3 22.27 -5.60 -4.22
CA ASN A 3 21.28 -6.01 -3.22
C ASN A 3 21.79 -5.61 -1.84
N LEU A 4 20.92 -5.03 -1.01
CA LEU A 4 21.19 -4.76 0.39
C LEU A 4 20.43 -5.78 1.24
N ILE A 5 21.15 -6.63 1.96
CA ILE A 5 20.58 -7.60 2.89
C ILE A 5 21.09 -7.29 4.28
N ILE A 6 20.18 -7.02 5.20
CA ILE A 6 20.47 -6.62 6.58
C ILE A 6 19.85 -7.65 7.53
N ASP A 7 20.70 -8.45 8.16
CA ASP A 7 20.30 -9.45 9.15
C ASP A 7 21.09 -9.19 10.43
N ILE A 8 20.56 -8.28 11.25
CA ILE A 8 21.18 -7.83 12.50
C ILE A 8 20.16 -7.94 13.65
N PRO A 9 20.01 -9.14 14.24
CA PRO A 9 19.01 -9.35 15.27
C PRO A 9 19.24 -8.39 16.44
N ASN A 10 18.15 -7.80 16.95
CA ASN A 10 18.16 -6.88 18.09
C ASN A 10 18.93 -5.56 17.89
N SER A 11 19.18 -5.16 16.64
CA SER A 11 19.72 -3.83 16.31
C SER A 11 18.72 -3.03 15.48
N SER A 12 18.60 -1.72 15.76
CA SER A 12 17.76 -0.83 14.96
C SER A 12 18.38 -0.56 13.60
N LEU A 13 17.54 -0.52 12.57
CA LEU A 13 17.93 -0.07 11.25
C LEU A 13 17.40 1.34 11.03
N SER A 14 18.31 2.30 10.93
CA SER A 14 18.01 3.67 10.53
C SER A 14 19.00 4.15 9.48
N GLY A 15 18.57 5.06 8.61
CA GLY A 15 19.43 5.56 7.55
C GLY A 15 18.82 6.76 6.84
N ASP A 16 19.68 7.73 6.58
CA ASP A 16 19.37 9.00 5.94
C ASP A 16 20.16 9.12 4.63
N GLY A 17 19.71 9.99 3.72
CA GLY A 17 20.41 10.24 2.45
C GLY A 17 20.42 9.06 1.47
N LEU A 18 19.55 8.07 1.70
CA LEU A 18 19.42 6.85 0.90
C LEU A 18 18.85 7.10 -0.51
N HIS A 19 18.29 8.31 -0.75
CA HIS A 19 17.66 8.69 -2.02
C HIS A 19 18.61 8.68 -3.23
N ASN A 20 19.93 8.79 -3.01
CA ASN A 20 20.93 8.74 -4.09
C ASN A 20 21.35 7.32 -4.45
N LEU A 21 20.87 6.31 -3.72
CA LEU A 21 21.22 4.92 -3.89
C LEU A 21 20.01 4.18 -4.47
N ILE A 22 20.25 3.40 -5.51
CA ILE A 22 19.21 2.58 -6.16
C ILE A 22 19.62 1.12 -6.05
N TRP A 23 18.85 0.36 -5.30
CA TRP A 23 19.06 -1.07 -5.13
C TRP A 23 18.17 -1.88 -6.07
N ASN A 24 18.59 -3.11 -6.39
CA ASN A 24 17.65 -4.08 -6.93
C ASN A 24 16.71 -4.57 -5.83
N LYS A 25 17.28 -4.93 -4.70
CA LYS A 25 16.52 -5.47 -3.58
C LYS A 25 17.08 -4.97 -2.27
N VAL A 26 16.18 -4.54 -1.38
CA VAL A 26 16.48 -4.30 0.02
C VAL A 26 15.69 -5.30 0.84
N LYS A 27 16.38 -6.05 1.70
CA LYS A 27 15.77 -7.00 2.61
C LYS A 27 16.30 -6.80 4.03
N SER A 28 15.40 -6.77 5.01
CA SER A 28 15.78 -6.87 6.42
C SER A 28 14.88 -7.79 7.21
N ASP A 29 15.47 -8.57 8.12
CA ASP A 29 14.75 -9.38 9.09
C ASP A 29 15.27 -9.07 10.50
N LEU A 30 14.46 -8.37 11.29
CA LEU A 30 14.77 -7.96 12.65
C LEU A 30 13.78 -8.60 13.64
N SER A 31 14.11 -8.62 14.92
CA SER A 31 13.21 -9.19 15.95
C SER A 31 12.63 -8.13 16.88
N ASN A 32 13.47 -7.29 17.48
CA ASN A 32 13.08 -6.39 18.58
C ASN A 32 13.43 -4.93 18.33
N SER A 33 13.67 -4.57 17.08
CA SER A 33 14.22 -3.26 16.75
C SER A 33 13.48 -2.64 15.59
N SER A 34 13.34 -1.32 15.65
CA SER A 34 12.62 -0.52 14.67
C SER A 34 13.39 -0.43 13.36
N ILE A 35 12.63 -0.30 12.28
CA ILE A 35 13.12 0.07 10.96
C ILE A 35 12.59 1.47 10.68
N ALA A 36 13.49 2.46 10.62
CA ALA A 36 13.16 3.86 10.41
C ALA A 36 14.06 4.43 9.31
N LEU A 37 13.59 4.41 8.07
CA LEU A 37 14.39 4.80 6.90
C LEU A 37 13.80 6.06 6.25
N GLU A 38 14.66 6.97 5.82
CA GLU A 38 14.28 7.98 4.83
C GLU A 38 13.97 7.33 3.47
N THR A 39 13.77 8.14 2.42
CA THR A 39 13.45 7.67 1.08
C THR A 39 14.48 6.64 0.58
N LEU A 40 14.00 5.41 0.44
CA LEU A 40 14.75 4.25 -0.03
C LEU A 40 14.23 3.85 -1.41
N HIS A 41 15.11 3.80 -2.43
CA HIS A 41 14.74 3.40 -3.79
C HIS A 41 15.24 1.98 -4.10
N ALA A 42 14.32 1.06 -4.38
CA ALA A 42 14.70 -0.27 -4.87
C ALA A 42 13.67 -0.81 -5.87
N ASP A 43 13.99 -1.87 -6.60
CA ASP A 43 12.96 -2.59 -7.37
C ASP A 43 12.06 -3.43 -6.43
N THR A 44 12.66 -4.01 -5.38
CA THR A 44 11.95 -4.75 -4.33
C THR A 44 12.40 -4.34 -2.92
N ILE A 45 11.45 -4.13 -2.01
CA ILE A 45 11.66 -3.85 -0.59
C ILE A 45 10.92 -4.92 0.24
N ASP A 46 11.65 -5.62 1.11
CA ASP A 46 11.12 -6.65 2.03
C ASP A 46 11.64 -6.38 3.46
N LEU A 47 10.83 -5.70 4.27
CA LEU A 47 11.22 -5.24 5.61
C LEU A 47 10.38 -5.94 6.67
N ARG A 48 11.05 -6.66 7.58
CA ARG A 48 10.38 -7.44 8.61
C ARG A 48 10.96 -7.15 9.99
N THR A 49 10.08 -7.00 10.97
CA THR A 49 10.47 -6.94 12.39
C THR A 49 9.39 -7.54 13.29
N SER A 50 9.73 -8.33 14.30
CA SER A 50 8.67 -8.99 15.11
C SER A 50 7.95 -8.02 16.06
N ASN A 51 8.69 -7.19 16.79
CA ASN A 51 8.18 -6.47 17.96
C ASN A 51 8.22 -4.95 17.88
N SER A 52 8.73 -4.38 16.78
CA SER A 52 8.94 -2.94 16.68
C SER A 52 8.31 -2.35 15.42
N SER A 53 8.26 -1.02 15.35
CA SER A 53 7.65 -0.32 14.23
C SER A 53 8.49 -0.38 12.96
N ILE A 54 7.80 -0.30 11.82
CA ILE A 54 8.38 0.01 10.53
C ILE A 54 7.84 1.38 10.12
N SER A 55 8.73 2.31 9.81
CA SER A 55 8.36 3.64 9.36
C SER A 55 9.32 4.20 8.33
N GLY A 56 8.81 4.98 7.38
CA GLY A 56 9.66 5.62 6.39
C GLY A 56 8.99 5.99 5.09
N SER A 57 9.81 6.31 4.10
CA SER A 57 9.40 6.53 2.72
C SER A 57 10.08 5.50 1.82
N TYR A 58 9.30 4.78 1.01
CA TYR A 58 9.80 3.66 0.21
C TYR A 58 9.36 3.82 -1.24
N GLU A 59 10.28 3.68 -2.17
CA GLU A 59 10.00 3.73 -3.60
C GLU A 59 10.42 2.40 -4.25
N ALA A 60 9.43 1.60 -4.68
CA ALA A 60 9.68 0.31 -5.32
C ALA A 60 8.52 -0.22 -6.15
N GLY A 61 8.79 -1.16 -7.06
CA GLY A 61 7.76 -1.92 -7.75
C GLY A 61 7.10 -2.97 -6.86
N HIS A 62 7.84 -3.53 -5.90
CA HIS A 62 7.34 -4.48 -4.90
C HIS A 62 7.73 -4.07 -3.48
N ILE A 63 6.75 -3.95 -2.58
CA ILE A 63 6.93 -3.56 -1.19
C ILE A 63 6.21 -4.56 -0.27
N ASP A 64 6.95 -5.23 0.60
CA ASP A 64 6.46 -6.10 1.69
C ASP A 64 6.95 -5.54 3.04
N LEU A 65 6.02 -5.06 3.88
CA LEU A 65 6.31 -4.56 5.22
C LEU A 65 5.57 -5.41 6.26
N ASN A 66 6.31 -6.09 7.14
CA ASN A 66 5.72 -7.04 8.06
C ASN A 66 6.19 -6.86 9.50
N THR A 67 5.24 -6.80 10.42
CA THR A 67 5.51 -6.93 11.84
C THR A 67 4.45 -7.73 12.57
N SER A 68 4.71 -8.19 13.78
CA SER A 68 3.68 -8.83 14.61
C SER A 68 3.07 -7.84 15.60
N ASN A 69 3.92 -7.07 16.29
CA ASN A 69 3.47 -6.22 17.40
C ASN A 69 3.68 -4.72 17.16
N GLY A 70 4.52 -4.33 16.21
CA GLY A 70 4.75 -2.92 15.88
C GLY A 70 3.70 -2.31 14.96
N SER A 71 3.63 -0.99 14.94
CA SER A 71 2.89 -0.26 13.92
C SER A 71 3.67 -0.20 12.61
N ILE A 72 2.96 -0.02 11.50
CA ILE A 72 3.55 0.33 10.21
C ILE A 72 3.00 1.69 9.81
N SER A 73 3.89 2.66 9.59
CA SER A 73 3.54 4.02 9.14
C SER A 73 4.45 4.42 7.97
N ALA A 74 3.95 4.38 6.74
CA ALA A 74 4.80 4.53 5.57
C ALA A 74 4.18 5.34 4.43
N LYS A 75 5.04 6.10 3.74
CA LYS A 75 4.76 6.71 2.44
C LYS A 75 5.37 5.84 1.36
N LEU A 76 4.56 5.39 0.41
CA LEU A 76 4.98 4.46 -0.63
C LEU A 76 4.81 5.12 -1.99
N VAL A 77 5.87 5.11 -2.79
CA VAL A 77 5.79 5.44 -4.22
C VAL A 77 5.98 4.14 -4.98
N VAL A 78 4.97 3.74 -5.75
CA VAL A 78 5.00 2.46 -6.46
C VAL A 78 5.19 2.70 -7.95
N HIS A 79 6.22 2.08 -8.53
CA HIS A 79 6.53 2.18 -9.95
C HIS A 79 6.41 0.82 -10.66
N GLU A 80 6.54 0.84 -11.99
CA GLU A 80 6.56 -0.38 -12.79
C GLU A 80 7.79 -1.22 -12.43
N PRO A 81 7.63 -2.46 -11.92
CA PRO A 81 8.77 -3.31 -11.60
C PRO A 81 9.47 -3.75 -12.88
N ARG A 82 10.79 -3.92 -12.78
CA ARG A 82 11.61 -4.29 -13.95
C ARG A 82 11.40 -5.71 -14.42
N ASP A 83 10.78 -6.54 -13.60
CA ASP A 83 10.46 -7.92 -13.92
C ASP A 83 9.15 -8.09 -14.72
N GLY A 84 8.44 -6.99 -14.99
CA GLY A 84 7.20 -6.96 -15.77
C GLY A 84 6.00 -7.60 -15.06
N ARG A 85 6.10 -7.88 -13.76
CA ARG A 85 4.98 -8.36 -12.95
C ARG A 85 4.10 -7.19 -12.50
N GLN A 86 2.95 -7.52 -11.92
CA GLN A 86 2.09 -6.52 -11.30
C GLN A 86 2.78 -5.91 -10.08
N SER A 87 2.86 -4.57 -10.03
CA SER A 87 3.39 -3.88 -8.85
C SER A 87 2.59 -4.29 -7.62
N SER A 88 3.27 -4.43 -6.48
CA SER A 88 2.61 -4.98 -5.29
C SER A 88 2.98 -4.27 -4.00
N VAL A 89 1.97 -4.00 -3.19
CA VAL A 89 2.14 -3.55 -1.80
C VAL A 89 1.47 -4.55 -0.86
N THR A 90 2.25 -5.19 -0.02
CA THR A 90 1.75 -6.05 1.05
C THR A 90 2.20 -5.49 2.38
N THR A 91 1.26 -5.23 3.28
CA THR A 91 1.59 -4.83 4.65
C THR A 91 0.82 -5.65 5.66
N LYS A 92 1.52 -6.05 6.73
CA LYS A 92 0.92 -6.89 7.76
C LYS A 92 1.41 -6.50 9.14
N THR A 93 0.46 -6.30 10.04
CA THR A 93 0.71 -6.31 11.48
C THR A 93 -0.33 -7.20 12.18
N SER A 94 -0.10 -7.63 13.42
CA SER A 94 -1.14 -8.33 14.18
C SER A 94 -1.74 -7.42 15.24
N ASN A 95 -0.91 -6.78 16.06
CA ASN A 95 -1.39 -6.17 17.30
C ASN A 95 -1.45 -4.64 17.28
N SER A 96 -0.97 -4.00 16.22
CA SER A 96 -0.84 -2.54 16.12
C SER A 96 -1.48 -1.97 14.85
N GLY A 97 -1.45 -0.65 14.72
CA GLY A 97 -2.06 0.07 13.60
C GLY A 97 -1.23 0.03 12.31
N LEU A 98 -1.94 0.22 11.19
CA LEU A 98 -1.37 0.50 9.87
C LEU A 98 -1.79 1.91 9.45
N GLU A 99 -0.85 2.71 8.98
CA GLU A 99 -1.08 3.99 8.33
C GLU A 99 -0.23 4.06 7.07
N LEU A 100 -0.87 4.04 5.91
CA LEU A 100 -0.18 4.03 4.62
C LEU A 100 -0.68 5.16 3.75
N HIS A 101 0.25 5.81 3.07
CA HIS A 101 -0.04 6.71 1.97
C HIS A 101 0.69 6.19 0.74
N VAL A 102 -0.07 5.79 -0.29
CA VAL A 102 0.48 5.14 -1.48
C VAL A 102 0.20 5.98 -2.70
N ASP A 103 1.25 6.27 -3.45
CA ASP A 103 1.20 6.91 -4.75
C ASP A 103 1.71 5.92 -5.78
N ALA A 104 0.79 5.26 -6.49
CA ALA A 104 1.13 4.37 -7.58
C ALA A 104 1.26 5.19 -8.86
N THR A 105 2.49 5.37 -9.32
CA THR A 105 2.81 6.01 -10.61
C THR A 105 2.26 5.17 -11.78
N PRO A 106 2.31 5.64 -13.04
CA PRO A 106 1.85 4.84 -14.17
C PRO A 106 2.51 3.46 -14.23
N THR A 107 1.70 2.40 -14.36
CA THR A 107 2.15 1.01 -14.41
C THR A 107 1.53 0.28 -15.60
N GLY A 108 2.22 -0.67 -16.21
CA GLY A 108 1.67 -1.52 -17.26
C GLY A 108 0.65 -2.52 -16.71
N GLN A 109 0.93 -3.07 -15.53
CA GLN A 109 0.18 -4.21 -14.97
C GLN A 109 -0.82 -3.82 -13.87
N GLY A 110 -0.91 -2.55 -13.47
CA GLY A 110 -1.73 -2.09 -12.36
C GLY A 110 -1.11 -2.39 -10.99
N LEU A 111 -1.86 -2.09 -9.92
CA LEU A 111 -1.42 -2.32 -8.54
C LEU A 111 -2.17 -3.49 -7.90
N TRP A 112 -1.44 -4.43 -7.28
CA TRP A 112 -1.99 -5.37 -6.31
C TRP A 112 -1.64 -4.94 -4.88
N MET A 113 -2.63 -4.65 -4.07
CA MET A 113 -2.42 -4.16 -2.71
C MET A 113 -3.21 -4.99 -1.70
N ASP A 114 -2.51 -5.50 -0.68
CA ASP A 114 -3.10 -6.26 0.43
C ASP A 114 -2.53 -5.79 1.78
N ASN A 115 -3.34 -5.09 2.56
CA ASN A 115 -2.94 -4.51 3.84
C ASN A 115 -3.81 -5.07 4.96
N SER A 116 -3.19 -5.66 5.97
CA SER A 116 -3.93 -6.34 7.03
C SER A 116 -3.38 -6.12 8.44
N THR A 117 -4.29 -5.86 9.36
CA THR A 117 -4.04 -5.91 10.80
C THR A 117 -5.06 -6.80 11.50
N ARG A 118 -4.77 -7.27 12.71
CA ARG A 118 -5.78 -8.01 13.50
C ARG A 118 -6.46 -7.10 14.50
N ASN A 119 -5.67 -6.40 15.31
CA ASN A 119 -6.18 -5.69 16.49
C ASN A 119 -6.06 -4.17 16.37
N GLY A 120 -5.24 -3.64 15.45
CA GLY A 120 -5.12 -2.21 15.26
C GLY A 120 -6.01 -1.65 14.16
N LYS A 121 -6.12 -0.31 14.14
CA LYS A 121 -6.78 0.42 13.05
C LYS A 121 -5.97 0.28 11.76
N ALA A 122 -6.65 0.15 10.62
CA ALA A 122 -6.03 0.24 9.31
C ALA A 122 -6.47 1.54 8.62
N ILE A 123 -5.53 2.42 8.30
CA ILE A 123 -5.75 3.64 7.53
C ILE A 123 -4.91 3.55 6.26
N VAL A 124 -5.54 3.59 5.10
CA VAL A 124 -4.84 3.56 3.81
C VAL A 124 -5.37 4.67 2.92
N GLY A 125 -4.47 5.56 2.52
CA GLY A 125 -4.65 6.48 1.39
C GLY A 125 -3.94 5.91 0.16
N CYS A 126 -4.58 5.94 -1.00
CA CYS A 126 -3.99 5.46 -2.23
C CYS A 126 -4.40 6.35 -3.41
N LEU A 127 -3.42 6.85 -4.17
CA LEU A 127 -3.58 7.47 -5.48
C LEU A 127 -3.12 6.45 -6.52
N LEU A 128 -4.02 6.10 -7.45
CA LEU A 128 -3.72 5.20 -8.54
C LEU A 128 -3.51 5.98 -9.83
N GLY A 129 -2.29 5.91 -10.35
CA GLY A 129 -1.94 6.37 -11.67
C GLY A 129 -2.52 5.48 -12.78
N PRO A 130 -2.37 5.92 -14.05
CA PRO A 130 -2.82 5.16 -15.22
C PRO A 130 -2.23 3.75 -15.28
N ALA A 131 -3.05 2.77 -15.64
CA ALA A 131 -2.55 1.44 -15.95
C ALA A 131 -3.25 0.75 -17.11
N SER A 132 -2.57 -0.19 -17.76
CA SER A 132 -3.17 -0.98 -18.84
C SER A 132 -3.97 -2.19 -18.34
N ARG A 133 -3.83 -2.56 -17.06
CA ARG A 133 -4.53 -3.69 -16.43
C ARG A 133 -5.13 -3.29 -15.09
N GLY A 134 -6.10 -4.09 -14.65
CA GLY A 134 -6.88 -3.81 -13.46
C GLY A 134 -6.05 -3.79 -12.17
N SER A 135 -6.50 -2.99 -11.21
CA SER A 135 -5.89 -2.88 -9.88
C SER A 135 -6.78 -3.53 -8.82
N TYR A 136 -6.15 -4.08 -7.78
CA TYR A 136 -6.80 -4.68 -6.62
C TYR A 136 -6.30 -3.98 -5.36
N VAL A 137 -7.21 -3.52 -4.51
CA VAL A 137 -6.89 -2.89 -3.22
C VAL A 137 -7.67 -3.56 -2.10
N SER A 138 -6.96 -4.18 -1.16
CA SER A 138 -7.54 -4.76 0.04
C SER A 138 -7.02 -4.13 1.32
N VAL A 139 -7.94 -3.79 2.22
CA VAL A 139 -7.63 -3.32 3.57
C VAL A 139 -8.51 -4.07 4.57
N THR A 140 -7.87 -4.83 5.46
CA THR A 140 -8.55 -5.68 6.43
C THR A 140 -8.07 -5.40 7.85
N SER A 141 -9.01 -5.32 8.79
CA SER A 141 -8.71 -5.40 10.23
C SER A 141 -9.63 -6.44 10.87
N ALA A 142 -9.19 -7.30 11.79
CA ALA A 142 -10.16 -8.23 12.41
C ALA A 142 -11.06 -7.51 13.43
N ASN A 143 -10.46 -6.66 14.26
CA ASN A 143 -11.10 -6.17 15.49
C ASN A 143 -11.18 -4.65 15.59
N SER A 144 -10.71 -3.93 14.57
CA SER A 144 -10.55 -2.49 14.63
C SER A 144 -11.00 -1.82 13.33
N LYS A 145 -11.14 -0.50 13.40
CA LYS A 145 -11.68 0.32 12.31
C LYS A 145 -10.82 0.21 11.05
N VAL A 146 -11.48 0.19 9.90
CA VAL A 146 -10.84 0.29 8.57
C VAL A 146 -11.24 1.62 7.93
N GLU A 147 -10.23 2.39 7.51
CA GLU A 147 -10.38 3.62 6.75
C GLU A 147 -9.61 3.52 5.43
N LEU A 148 -10.31 3.69 4.32
CA LEU A 148 -9.72 3.71 2.97
C LEU A 148 -10.11 4.99 2.26
N SER A 149 -9.12 5.72 1.75
CA SER A 149 -9.29 6.80 0.79
C SER A 149 -8.56 6.44 -0.50
N LEU A 150 -9.29 6.25 -1.58
CA LEU A 150 -8.75 5.81 -2.86
C LEU A 150 -9.13 6.81 -3.95
N ASP A 151 -8.14 7.39 -4.62
CA ASP A 151 -8.35 8.15 -5.84
C ASP A 151 -7.87 7.31 -7.03
N ALA A 152 -8.82 6.84 -7.82
CA ALA A 152 -8.59 6.10 -9.04
C ALA A 152 -9.15 6.87 -10.25
N SER A 153 -9.27 8.19 -10.20
CA SER A 153 -9.85 8.99 -11.28
C SER A 153 -9.02 8.95 -12.58
N GLN A 154 -7.69 8.82 -12.47
CA GLN A 154 -6.74 8.87 -13.59
C GLN A 154 -6.32 7.50 -14.12
N THR A 155 -6.84 6.46 -13.50
CA THR A 155 -6.56 5.05 -13.79
C THR A 155 -6.85 4.70 -15.24
N GLY A 156 -8.11 4.84 -15.66
CA GLY A 156 -8.54 4.30 -16.95
C GLY A 156 -8.52 2.76 -17.00
N GLN A 157 -8.43 2.06 -15.86
CA GLN A 157 -8.51 0.60 -15.75
C GLN A 157 -9.66 0.10 -14.87
N PRO A 158 -10.03 -1.19 -14.97
CA PRO A 158 -10.88 -1.85 -13.98
C PRO A 158 -10.29 -1.79 -12.57
N LEU A 159 -11.17 -1.72 -11.57
CA LEU A 159 -10.76 -1.62 -10.16
C LEU A 159 -11.57 -2.55 -9.27
N GLU A 160 -10.90 -3.32 -8.43
CA GLU A 160 -11.50 -4.11 -7.36
C GLU A 160 -11.01 -3.62 -5.99
N VAL A 161 -11.96 -3.36 -5.08
CA VAL A 161 -11.68 -2.83 -3.74
C VAL A 161 -12.38 -3.64 -2.68
N HIS A 162 -11.61 -4.21 -1.75
CA HIS A 162 -12.09 -5.00 -0.63
C HIS A 162 -11.73 -4.35 0.70
N THR A 163 -12.75 -3.97 1.48
CA THR A 163 -12.58 -3.49 2.85
C THR A 163 -13.33 -4.39 3.81
N LYS A 164 -12.66 -4.89 4.84
CA LYS A 164 -13.26 -5.88 5.75
C LYS A 164 -12.85 -5.67 7.20
N THR A 165 -13.81 -5.80 8.10
CA THR A 165 -13.53 -6.00 9.52
C THR A 165 -14.59 -6.82 10.21
N SER A 166 -14.25 -7.60 11.23
CA SER A 166 -15.27 -8.41 11.93
C SER A 166 -15.97 -7.61 13.01
N ASN A 167 -15.23 -6.75 13.75
CA ASN A 167 -15.72 -6.17 15.01
C ASN A 167 -15.71 -4.65 15.09
N ALA A 168 -15.57 -3.95 13.96
CA ALA A 168 -15.55 -2.49 13.94
C ALA A 168 -16.14 -1.90 12.64
N SER A 169 -16.12 -0.57 12.54
CA SER A 169 -16.68 0.15 11.40
C SER A 169 -15.71 0.23 10.21
N ILE A 170 -16.31 0.40 9.03
CA ILE A 170 -15.61 0.67 7.78
C ILE A 170 -16.01 2.07 7.30
N VAL A 171 -15.01 2.88 6.94
CA VAL A 171 -15.22 4.14 6.23
C VAL A 171 -14.35 4.15 4.98
N THR A 172 -14.99 4.18 3.83
CA THR A 172 -14.32 4.08 2.54
C THR A 172 -14.77 5.25 1.65
N SER A 173 -13.82 6.00 1.10
CA SER A 173 -14.07 7.02 0.09
C SER A 173 -13.30 6.65 -1.17
N ILE A 174 -13.99 6.48 -2.29
CA ILE A 174 -13.40 6.02 -3.55
C ILE A 174 -13.83 6.96 -4.67
N MET A 175 -12.87 7.49 -5.41
CA MET A 175 -13.08 8.13 -6.69
C MET A 175 -12.74 7.15 -7.81
N VAL A 176 -13.67 6.91 -8.74
CA VAL A 176 -13.49 5.95 -9.86
C VAL A 176 -13.68 6.62 -11.22
N PRO A 177 -13.08 6.09 -12.31
CA PRO A 177 -13.40 6.52 -13.67
C PRO A 177 -14.81 6.08 -14.04
N GLN A 178 -15.59 6.92 -14.75
CA GLN A 178 -16.95 6.57 -15.18
C GLN A 178 -17.01 5.40 -16.18
N ASP A 179 -15.97 5.24 -17.00
CA ASP A 179 -16.00 4.33 -18.15
C ASP A 179 -15.32 2.97 -17.87
N GLN A 180 -15.02 2.67 -16.60
CA GLN A 180 -14.27 1.47 -16.22
C GLN A 180 -15.06 0.58 -15.25
N PRO A 181 -14.96 -0.75 -15.37
CA PRO A 181 -15.57 -1.67 -14.42
C PRO A 181 -15.05 -1.45 -13.00
N PHE A 182 -15.95 -1.31 -12.05
CA PHE A 182 -15.64 -1.22 -10.62
C PHE A 182 -16.35 -2.34 -9.84
N LYS A 183 -15.60 -3.00 -8.96
CA LYS A 183 -16.13 -3.98 -8.00
C LYS A 183 -15.71 -3.60 -6.58
N GLY A 184 -16.67 -3.19 -5.77
CA GLY A 184 -16.45 -2.87 -4.35
C GLY A 184 -17.07 -3.91 -3.43
N LEU A 185 -16.33 -4.36 -2.42
CA LEU A 185 -16.82 -5.13 -1.27
C LEU A 185 -16.45 -4.39 0.02
N ALA A 186 -17.45 -4.04 0.82
CA ALA A 186 -17.26 -3.52 2.17
C ALA A 186 -18.06 -4.40 3.14
N GLN A 187 -17.37 -5.11 4.03
CA GLN A 187 -18.00 -6.13 4.87
C GLN A 187 -17.62 -5.96 6.34
N THR A 188 -18.63 -5.79 7.21
CA THR A 188 -18.48 -5.96 8.65
C THR A 188 -19.54 -6.85 9.26
N SER A 189 -19.18 -7.55 10.35
CA SER A 189 -20.11 -8.40 11.09
C SER A 189 -20.76 -7.68 12.27
N ASN A 190 -20.09 -6.69 12.88
CA ASN A 190 -20.52 -6.12 14.17
C ASN A 190 -20.42 -4.59 14.27
N SER A 191 -20.66 -3.85 13.17
CA SER A 191 -20.70 -2.38 13.22
C SER A 191 -21.35 -1.77 11.96
N SER A 192 -21.00 -0.53 11.62
CA SER A 192 -21.46 0.17 10.43
C SER A 192 -20.47 0.12 9.26
N VAL A 193 -21.01 0.28 8.05
CA VAL A 193 -20.26 0.47 6.82
C VAL A 193 -20.68 1.81 6.21
N THR A 194 -19.72 2.66 5.89
CA THR A 194 -19.93 3.89 5.12
C THR A 194 -19.03 3.85 3.89
N VAL A 195 -19.64 3.91 2.70
CA VAL A 195 -18.94 3.96 1.42
C VAL A 195 -19.39 5.20 0.66
N ASN A 196 -18.46 6.12 0.43
CA ASN A 196 -18.64 7.28 -0.43
C ASN A 196 -18.00 6.96 -1.78
N LEU A 197 -18.84 6.73 -2.80
CA LEU A 197 -18.37 6.48 -4.16
C LEU A 197 -18.64 7.72 -5.02
N VAL A 198 -17.58 8.26 -5.60
CA VAL A 198 -17.64 9.39 -6.54
C VAL A 198 -17.13 8.90 -7.89
N SER A 199 -17.83 9.23 -8.96
CA SER A 199 -17.37 8.94 -10.32
C SER A 199 -16.87 10.22 -10.99
N TYR A 200 -15.83 10.11 -11.80
CA TYR A 200 -15.27 11.21 -12.58
C TYR A 200 -15.33 10.88 -14.07
N ALA A 201 -15.95 11.76 -14.85
CA ALA A 201 -15.88 11.71 -16.30
C ALA A 201 -14.49 12.20 -16.71
N CYS A 202 -13.64 11.33 -17.23
CA CYS A 202 -12.39 11.80 -17.83
C CYS A 202 -12.78 12.65 -19.03
N CYS A 203 -12.60 13.97 -18.94
CA CYS A 203 -12.86 14.88 -20.04
C CYS A 203 -11.76 14.62 -21.08
N LEU A 204 -12.00 13.68 -21.99
CA LEU A 204 -11.33 13.63 -23.28
C LEU A 204 -11.67 14.96 -23.97
N THR A 205 -10.83 15.96 -23.74
CA THR A 205 -10.79 17.10 -24.65
C THR A 205 -10.21 16.53 -25.93
N MET A 206 -11.12 16.22 -26.86
CA MET A 206 -10.84 16.24 -28.28
C MET A 206 -10.15 17.58 -28.56
N CYS A 207 -8.83 17.57 -28.70
CA CYS A 207 -8.17 18.51 -29.56
C CYS A 207 -8.05 17.85 -30.93
N ASP A 208 -9.16 17.93 -31.67
CA ASP A 208 -9.10 17.95 -33.13
C ASP A 208 -8.28 19.19 -33.52
N THR A 209 -7.12 18.98 -34.15
CA THR A 209 -6.69 19.61 -35.41
C THR A 209 -5.40 19.01 -35.92
#